data_AF-A0A8H6FMC3-F1
#
_entry.id   AF-A0A8H6FMC3-F1
#
_cell.length_a   1.000
_cell.length_b   1.000
_cell.length_c   1.000
_cell.angle_alpha   90.00
_cell.angle_beta   90.00
_cell.angle_gamma   90.00
#
_symmetry.space_group_name_H-M   'P 1'
#
loop_
_entity.id
_entity.type
_entity.pdbx_description
1 polymer ?
#
loop_
_entity_poly.entity_id
_entity_poly.type
_entity_poly.pdbx_seq_one_letter_code
_entity_poly.pdbx_strand_id
1 'polypeptide(L)'
;MDAIQMKAVELGGMKAKQNNDDKDMARMGKNPVLKRNFGFMSISGFSCTVVITWQGFPITFAQGFANGGPAGVIYGYIFVWIGPLSVFLTLAEATSMAPTSGGQYHWVSMLAPP
;
A
#
# COMPACT_ATOMS: atom_id res chain seq x y z
N MET A 1 19.45 42.81 18.14
CA MET A 1 19.10 42.47 16.74
C MET A 1 18.28 41.18 16.75
N ASP A 2 17.11 41.24 17.40
CA ASP A 2 16.63 40.15 18.26
C ASP A 2 15.24 39.67 17.87
N ALA A 3 15.04 38.36 18.05
CA ALA A 3 13.79 37.58 18.04
C ALA A 3 12.92 37.60 16.76
N ILE A 4 12.75 38.74 16.10
CA ILE A 4 11.83 38.91 14.96
C ILE A 4 12.38 38.23 13.69
N GLN A 5 13.69 38.32 13.45
CA GLN A 5 14.34 37.63 12.32
C GLN A 5 14.45 36.10 12.55
N MET A 6 14.63 35.63 13.79
CA MET A 6 14.65 34.18 14.07
C MET A 6 13.27 33.53 13.84
N LYS A 7 12.17 34.22 14.18
CA LYS A 7 10.81 33.70 13.98
C LYS A 7 10.43 33.65 12.49
N ALA A 8 10.91 34.59 11.69
CA ALA A 8 10.71 34.59 10.23
C ALA A 8 11.51 33.47 9.53
N VAL A 9 12.70 33.14 10.03
CA VAL A 9 13.50 32.00 9.55
C VAL A 9 12.88 30.65 9.95
N GLU A 10 12.31 30.52 11.16
CA GLU A 10 11.55 29.31 11.56
C GLU A 10 10.27 29.11 10.74
N LEU A 11 9.52 30.19 10.46
CA LEU A 11 8.30 30.12 9.65
C LEU A 11 8.58 29.84 8.16
N GLY A 12 9.78 30.17 7.68
CA GLY A 12 10.26 29.78 6.34
C GLY A 12 10.63 28.29 6.21
N GLY A 13 10.81 27.59 7.34
CA GLY A 13 11.26 26.19 7.41
C GLY A 13 10.15 25.14 7.44
N MET A 14 8.88 25.52 7.60
CA MET A 14 7.73 24.61 7.53
C MET A 14 6.79 25.00 6.40
N LYS A 15 7.30 24.97 5.15
CA LYS A 15 6.40 24.65 4.04
C LYS A 15 6.05 23.17 4.22
N ALA A 16 5.05 22.89 5.06
CA ALA A 16 4.43 21.59 5.15
C ALA A 16 4.15 21.17 3.70
N LYS A 17 4.90 20.17 3.24
CA LYS A 17 4.75 19.62 1.91
C LYS A 17 3.30 19.16 1.84
N GLN A 18 2.44 19.97 1.22
CA GLN A 18 1.03 19.62 1.08
C GLN A 18 1.00 18.35 0.26
N ASN A 19 0.81 17.23 0.96
CA ASN A 19 0.87 15.93 0.35
C ASN A 19 -0.40 15.80 -0.49
N ASN A 20 -0.31 15.16 -1.65
CA ASN A 20 -1.49 14.86 -2.46
C ASN A 20 -2.54 14.10 -1.63
N ASP A 21 -2.08 13.32 -0.64
CA ASP A 21 -2.91 12.64 0.35
C ASP A 21 -3.78 13.57 1.21
N ASP A 22 -3.29 14.78 1.56
CA ASP A 22 -4.08 15.75 2.32
C ASP A 22 -5.23 16.29 1.46
N LYS A 23 -5.03 16.38 0.14
CA LYS A 23 -6.07 16.74 -0.82
C LYS A 23 -7.09 15.61 -0.98
N ASP A 24 -6.64 14.36 -1.00
CA ASP A 24 -7.51 13.19 -1.09
C ASP A 24 -8.37 13.02 0.18
N MET A 25 -7.79 13.29 1.35
CA MET A 25 -8.51 13.32 2.63
C MET A 25 -9.52 14.47 2.70
N ALA A 26 -9.15 15.66 2.20
CA ALA A 26 -10.06 16.80 2.07
C ALA A 26 -11.22 16.50 1.10
N ARG A 27 -10.98 15.76 0.01
CA ARG A 27 -12.04 15.30 -0.93
C ARG A 27 -13.08 14.41 -0.24
N MET A 28 -12.66 13.63 0.74
CA MET A 28 -13.54 12.79 1.57
C MET A 28 -14.16 13.54 2.76
N GLY A 29 -13.90 14.83 2.92
CA GLY A 29 -14.40 15.64 4.05
C GLY A 29 -13.77 15.27 5.40
N LYS A 30 -12.62 14.58 5.42
CA LYS A 30 -11.96 14.11 6.63
C LYS A 30 -10.67 14.89 6.90
N ASN A 31 -10.50 15.36 8.13
CA ASN A 31 -9.27 16.01 8.56
C ASN A 31 -8.16 14.94 8.78
N PRO A 32 -6.95 15.10 8.22
CA PRO A 32 -5.83 14.19 8.49
C PRO A 32 -5.36 14.23 9.95
N VAL A 33 -5.85 13.27 10.75
CA VAL A 33 -5.45 13.09 12.15
C VAL A 33 -4.21 12.20 12.28
N LEU A 34 -3.94 11.33 11.30
CA LEU A 34 -2.83 10.36 11.34
C LEU A 34 -1.60 10.89 10.60
N LYS A 35 -0.45 10.89 11.30
CA LYS A 35 0.85 11.26 10.73
C LYS A 35 1.42 10.10 9.90
N ARG A 36 1.69 10.33 8.62
CA ARG A 36 2.24 9.31 7.71
C ARG A 36 3.73 9.08 8.00
N ASN A 37 4.09 7.87 8.42
CA ASN A 37 5.47 7.51 8.81
C ASN A 37 6.13 6.47 7.88
N PHE A 38 5.36 5.81 7.02
CA PHE A 38 5.90 4.80 6.09
C PHE A 38 6.15 5.40 4.70
N GLY A 39 7.39 5.29 4.23
CA GLY A 39 7.75 5.57 2.84
C GLY A 39 7.48 4.37 1.92
N PHE A 40 7.55 4.60 0.60
CA PHE A 40 7.28 3.58 -0.42
C PHE A 40 8.11 2.30 -0.24
N MET A 41 9.42 2.44 -0.05
CA MET A 41 10.34 1.30 0.12
C MET A 41 10.12 0.54 1.44
N SER A 42 9.74 1.24 2.50
CA SER A 42 9.45 0.62 3.80
C SER A 42 8.15 -0.18 3.74
N ILE A 43 7.13 0.35 3.04
CA ILE A 43 5.82 -0.29 2.92
C ILE A 43 5.86 -1.51 1.99
N SER A 44 6.68 -1.49 0.93
CA SER A 44 6.87 -2.64 0.05
C SER A 44 7.59 -3.78 0.78
N GLY A 45 8.62 -3.48 1.57
CA GLY A 45 9.33 -4.47 2.39
C GLY A 45 8.43 -5.10 3.46
N PHE A 46 7.63 -4.28 4.14
CA PHE A 46 6.63 -4.76 5.09
C PHE A 46 5.59 -5.67 4.42
N SER A 47 5.07 -5.27 3.25
CA SER A 47 4.10 -6.05 2.48
C SER A 47 4.67 -7.39 1.99
N CYS A 48 5.93 -7.43 1.57
CA CYS A 48 6.60 -8.68 1.19
C CYS A 48 6.76 -9.63 2.39
N THR A 49 7.02 -9.06 3.58
CA THR A 49 7.24 -9.82 4.81
C THR A 49 5.93 -10.41 5.35
N VAL A 50 4.83 -9.66 5.33
CA VAL A 50 3.53 -10.12 5.85
C VAL A 50 2.92 -11.24 5.03
N VAL A 51 3.20 -11.30 3.72
CA VAL A 51 2.67 -12.35 2.83
C VAL A 51 3.50 -13.65 2.89
N ILE A 52 4.68 -13.64 3.54
CA ILE A 52 5.54 -14.83 3.71
C ILE A 52 5.87 -15.51 2.36
N THR A 53 5.89 -14.73 1.29
CA THR A 53 6.04 -15.26 -0.08
C THR A 53 7.36 -16.01 -0.27
N TRP A 54 8.42 -15.54 0.38
CA TRP A 54 9.77 -16.10 0.21
C TRP A 54 9.94 -17.48 0.85
N GLN A 55 9.20 -17.81 1.92
CA GLN A 55 9.28 -19.12 2.58
C GLN A 55 8.45 -20.18 1.85
N GLY A 56 7.30 -19.79 1.29
CA GLY A 56 6.43 -20.71 0.55
C GLY A 56 6.98 -21.10 -0.82
N PHE A 57 7.66 -20.18 -1.50
CA PHE A 57 8.20 -20.38 -2.86
C PHE A 57 9.03 -21.68 -3.02
N PRO A 58 10.08 -21.95 -2.23
CA PRO A 58 10.92 -23.14 -2.43
C PRO A 58 10.16 -24.47 -2.25
N ILE A 59 9.17 -24.50 -1.36
CA ILE A 59 8.39 -25.72 -1.06
C ILE A 59 7.52 -26.09 -2.27
N THR A 60 6.78 -25.12 -2.80
CA THR A 60 5.92 -25.32 -3.98
C THR A 60 6.71 -25.59 -5.26
N PHE A 61 7.88 -24.98 -5.42
CA PHE A 61 8.73 -25.23 -6.60
C PHE A 61 9.29 -26.66 -6.61
N ALA A 62 9.77 -27.16 -5.46
CA ALA A 62 10.24 -28.54 -5.35
C ALA A 62 9.14 -29.55 -5.72
N GLN A 63 7.93 -29.34 -5.22
CA GLN A 63 6.79 -30.21 -5.52
C GLN A 63 6.33 -30.08 -6.98
N GLY A 64 6.36 -28.87 -7.54
CA GLY A 64 6.02 -28.60 -8.93
C GLY A 64 6.97 -29.28 -9.92
N PHE A 65 8.28 -29.28 -9.64
CA PHE A 65 9.27 -29.98 -10.46
C PHE A 65 9.05 -31.49 -10.46
N ALA A 66 8.74 -32.07 -9.30
CA ALA A 66 8.49 -33.51 -9.18
C ALA A 66 7.22 -33.97 -9.93
N ASN A 67 6.16 -33.15 -9.92
CA ASN A 67 4.85 -33.55 -10.45
C ASN A 67 4.57 -33.08 -11.89
N GLY A 68 5.16 -31.96 -12.34
CA GLY A 68 4.83 -31.30 -13.62
C GLY A 68 6.01 -31.06 -14.56
N GLY A 69 7.23 -31.43 -14.14
CA GLY A 69 8.45 -31.17 -14.88
C GLY A 69 8.78 -29.68 -15.05
N PRO A 70 9.90 -29.33 -15.70
CA PRO A 70 10.36 -27.94 -15.81
C PRO A 70 9.39 -27.03 -16.57
N ALA A 71 8.74 -27.55 -17.63
CA ALA A 71 7.78 -26.79 -18.41
C ALA A 71 6.49 -26.50 -17.62
N GLY A 72 5.96 -27.49 -16.88
CA GLY A 72 4.74 -27.33 -16.09
C GLY A 72 4.88 -26.28 -14.99
N VAL A 73 6.05 -26.20 -14.35
CA VAL A 73 6.33 -25.18 -13.32
C VAL A 73 6.35 -23.78 -13.91
N ILE A 74 6.97 -23.57 -15.08
CA ILE A 74 7.07 -22.25 -15.71
C ILE A 74 5.69 -21.74 -16.14
N TYR A 75 4.93 -22.55 -16.89
CA TYR A 75 3.62 -22.13 -17.37
C TYR A 75 2.60 -22.03 -16.22
N GLY A 76 2.65 -22.95 -15.26
CA GLY A 76 1.81 -22.91 -14.06
C GLY A 76 2.07 -21.66 -13.21
N TYR A 77 3.34 -21.27 -13.05
CA TYR A 77 3.70 -20.05 -12.34
C TYR A 77 3.14 -18.81 -13.02
N ILE A 78 3.28 -18.67 -14.35
CA ILE A 78 2.73 -17.51 -15.08
C ILE A 78 1.20 -17.44 -14.95
N PHE A 79 0.52 -18.58 -15.06
CA PHE A 79 -0.94 -18.63 -14.95
C PHE A 79 -1.42 -18.28 -13.53
N VAL A 80 -0.73 -18.75 -12.48
CA VAL A 80 -1.12 -18.50 -11.10
C VAL A 80 -1.10 -17.02 -10.75
N TRP A 81 -0.22 -16.22 -11.37
CA TRP A 81 -0.14 -14.77 -11.12
C TRP A 81 -1.37 -14.00 -11.56
N ILE A 82 -2.15 -14.50 -12.53
CA ILE A 82 -3.32 -13.80 -13.06
C ILE A 82 -4.38 -13.59 -11.98
N GLY A 83 -4.60 -14.59 -11.12
CA GLY A 83 -5.59 -14.52 -10.03
C GLY A 83 -5.25 -13.43 -9.00
N PRO A 84 -4.08 -13.50 -8.33
CA PRO A 84 -3.63 -12.48 -7.40
C PRO A 84 -3.52 -11.10 -8.04
N LEU A 85 -3.06 -10.98 -9.29
CA LEU A 85 -3.02 -9.69 -9.99
C LEU A 85 -4.41 -9.08 -10.13
N SER A 86 -5.44 -9.86 -10.49
CA SER A 86 -6.82 -9.38 -10.53
C SER A 86 -7.28 -8.86 -9.16
N VAL A 87 -6.97 -9.58 -8.08
CA VAL A 87 -7.31 -9.15 -6.72
C VAL A 87 -6.59 -7.85 -6.35
N PHE A 88 -5.27 -7.77 -6.60
CA PHE A 88 -4.50 -6.57 -6.31
C PHE A 88 -4.95 -5.35 -7.13
N LEU A 89 -5.38 -5.54 -8.38
CA LEU A 89 -5.95 -4.47 -9.19
C LEU A 89 -7.25 -3.92 -8.58
N THR A 90 -8.18 -4.80 -8.19
CA THR A 90 -9.42 -4.35 -7.53
C THR A 90 -9.16 -3.65 -6.19
N LEU A 91 -8.15 -4.14 -5.45
CA LEU A 91 -7.71 -3.52 -4.21
C LEU A 91 -7.10 -2.13 -4.46
N ALA A 92 -6.32 -1.98 -5.54
CA ALA A 92 -5.75 -0.70 -5.94
C ALA A 92 -6.84 0.34 -6.24
N GLU A 93 -7.89 -0.04 -6.99
CA GLU A 93 -9.04 0.83 -7.26
C GLU A 93 -9.73 1.28 -5.96
N ALA A 94 -9.97 0.36 -5.02
CA ALA A 94 -10.57 0.69 -3.73
C ALA A 94 -9.68 1.63 -2.88
N THR A 95 -8.36 1.39 -2.85
CA THR A 95 -7.41 2.26 -2.15
C THR A 95 -7.31 3.66 -2.77
N SER A 96 -7.51 3.79 -4.09
CA SER A 96 -7.49 5.08 -4.80
C SER A 96 -8.75 5.91 -4.53
N MET A 97 -9.91 5.27 -4.43
CA MET A 97 -11.16 5.96 -4.10
C MET A 97 -11.14 6.50 -2.67
N ALA A 98 -10.68 5.69 -1.72
CA ALA A 98 -10.67 6.02 -0.31
C ALA A 98 -9.35 5.64 0.37
N PRO A 99 -8.31 6.49 0.24
CA PRO A 99 -7.01 6.30 0.90
C PRO A 99 -7.11 6.64 2.38
N THR A 100 -7.80 5.79 3.14
CA THR A 100 -7.96 5.94 4.60
C THR A 100 -7.21 4.84 5.33
N SER A 101 -6.80 5.12 6.57
CA SER A 101 -6.15 4.15 7.46
C SER A 101 -7.02 2.97 7.88
N GLY A 102 -8.34 3.04 7.66
CA GLY A 102 -9.29 1.97 7.97
C GLY A 102 -9.31 0.83 6.95
N GLY A 103 -8.65 1.00 5.79
CA GLY A 103 -8.50 -0.02 4.75
C GLY A 103 -9.81 -0.74 4.42
N GLN A 104 -9.77 -2.07 4.46
CA GLN A 104 -10.92 -2.95 4.21
C GLN A 104 -12.16 -2.61 5.05
N TYR A 105 -12.01 -2.25 6.32
CA TYR A 105 -13.15 -1.92 7.18
C TYR A 105 -13.85 -0.65 6.73
N HIS A 106 -13.10 0.31 6.18
CA HIS A 106 -13.70 1.51 5.64
C HIS A 106 -14.45 1.23 4.33
N TRP A 107 -13.91 0.38 3.45
CA TRP A 107 -14.62 0.03 2.22
C TRP A 107 -15.89 -0.77 2.47
N VAL A 108 -15.87 -1.70 3.43
CA VAL A 108 -17.06 -2.48 3.81
C VAL A 108 -18.14 -1.56 4.39
N SER A 109 -17.79 -0.62 5.28
CA SER A 109 -18.77 0.34 5.82
C SER A 109 -19.33 1.33 4.80
N MET A 110 -18.65 1.55 3.66
CA MET A 110 -19.19 2.35 2.56
C MET A 110 -20.08 1.53 1.61
N LEU A 111 -19.77 0.26 1.40
CA LEU A 111 -20.47 -0.61 0.44
C LEU A 111 -21.65 -1.36 1.06
N ALA A 112 -21.68 -1.51 2.38
CA ALA A 112 -22.80 -2.10 3.12
C ALA A 112 -23.50 -1.02 3.96
N PRO A 113 -24.41 -0.21 3.38
CA PRO A 113 -25.36 0.56 4.16
C PRO A 113 -26.34 -0.39 4.90
N PRO A 114 -26.88 0.03 6.06
CA PRO A 114 -27.80 -0.78 6.86
C PRO A 114 -29.12 -1.09 6.13
#